data_AF-V6IXU1-F1
#
_entry.id   AF-V6IXU1-F1
#
_cell.length_a   1.000
_cell.length_b   1.000
_cell.length_c   1.000
_cell.angle_alpha   90.00
_cell.angle_beta   90.00
_cell.angle_gamma   90.00
#
_symmetry.space_group_name_H-M   'P 1'
#
loop_
_entity.id
_entity.type
_entity.pdbx_description
1 polymer ?
#
loop_
_entity_poly.entity_id
_entity_poly.type
_entity_poly.pdbx_seq_one_letter_code
_entity_poly.pdbx_strand_id
1 'polypeptide(L)' 'MSIDVMCTEQTFNKPNLQALSESGGVVHCPDDLKKPPMFRFETAEQLHRYNELRKRYKKNAGQGVLS' A
#
# COMPACT_ATOMS: atom_id res chain seq x y z
N MET A 1 -7.14 -11.92 -12.18
CA MET A 1 -7.14 -12.41 -10.79
C MET A 1 -6.57 -11.29 -9.96
N SER A 2 -7.32 -10.74 -9.01
CA SER A 2 -6.84 -9.66 -8.15
C SER A 2 -6.04 -10.22 -6.97
N ILE A 3 -5.08 -9.46 -6.47
CA ILE A 3 -4.30 -9.76 -5.29
C ILE A 3 -4.66 -8.74 -4.22
N ASP A 4 -5.16 -9.23 -3.09
CA ASP A 4 -5.57 -8.38 -1.99
C ASP A 4 -4.56 -8.48 -0.84
N VAL A 5 -4.08 -7.32 -0.37
CA VAL A 5 -3.18 -7.17 0.77
C VAL A 5 -3.91 -6.42 1.86
N MET A 6 -3.83 -6.89 3.10
CA MET A 6 -4.58 -6.28 4.21
C MET A 6 -4.17 -4.82 4.44
N CYS A 7 -5.17 -3.94 4.47
CA CYS A 7 -4.99 -2.55 4.91
C CYS A 7 -5.29 -2.48 6.42
N THR A 8 -4.24 -2.39 7.23
CA THR A 8 -4.33 -2.18 8.68
C THR A 8 -4.09 -0.72 9.01
N GLU A 9 -4.43 -0.27 10.22
CA GLU A 9 -4.11 1.11 10.67
C GLU A 9 -2.61 1.41 10.55
N GLN A 10 -1.75 0.42 10.81
CA GLN A 10 -0.29 0.57 10.68
C GLN A 10 0.15 0.71 9.23
N THR A 11 -0.57 0.11 8.27
CA THR A 11 -0.27 0.24 6.84
C THR A 11 -1.02 1.40 6.20
N PHE A 12 -2.06 1.96 6.82
CA PHE A 12 -2.77 3.14 6.35
C PHE A 12 -2.03 4.43 6.75
N ASN A 13 -0.83 4.61 6.20
CA ASN A 13 0.01 5.77 6.42
C ASN A 13 0.44 6.40 5.09
N LYS A 14 0.89 7.65 5.14
CA LYS A 14 1.25 8.42 3.94
C LYS A 14 2.25 7.69 3.02
N PRO A 15 3.36 7.08 3.50
CA PRO A 15 4.25 6.28 2.66
C PRO A 15 3.58 5.14 1.90
N ASN A 16 2.74 4.35 2.57
CA ASN A 16 2.06 3.22 1.93
C ASN A 16 0.96 3.68 0.97
N LEU A 17 0.22 4.73 1.31
CA LEU A 17 -0.82 5.27 0.42
C LEU A 17 -0.23 5.89 -0.85
N GLN A 18 0.92 6.55 -0.73
CA GLN A 18 1.67 7.03 -1.89
C GLN A 18 2.16 5.86 -2.76
N ALA A 19 2.76 4.84 -2.14
CA ALA A 19 3.20 3.64 -2.85
C ALA A 19 2.05 2.92 -3.56
N LEU A 20 0.87 2.85 -2.91
CA LEU A 20 -0.34 2.26 -3.46
C LEU A 20 -0.76 3.01 -4.73
N SER A 21 -0.93 4.33 -4.64
CA SER A 21 -1.33 5.18 -5.76
C SER A 21 -0.35 5.10 -6.93
N GLU A 22 0.95 5.16 -6.68
CA GLU A 22 1.98 5.11 -7.73
C GLU A 22 2.15 3.72 -8.36
N SER A 23 1.77 2.67 -7.64
CA SER A 23 1.77 1.29 -8.15
C SER A 23 0.55 0.94 -8.99
N GLY A 24 -0.50 1.77 -8.98
CA GLY A 24 -1.79 1.50 -9.61
C GLY A 24 -2.73 0.61 -8.80
N GLY A 25 -2.41 0.35 -7.53
CA GLY A 25 -3.31 -0.33 -6.60
C GLY A 25 -4.39 0.60 -6.05
N VAL A 26 -5.45 0.01 -5.52
CA VAL A 26 -6.61 0.75 -4.98
C VAL A 26 -6.99 0.26 -3.59
N VAL A 27 -7.63 1.11 -2.79
CA VAL A 27 -8.29 0.67 -1.57
C VAL A 27 -9.64 0.06 -1.95
N HIS A 28 -9.78 -1.23 -1.69
CA HIS A 28 -11.03 -1.96 -1.84
C HIS A 28 -11.69 -2.16 -0.48
N CYS A 29 -12.91 -1.64 -0.34
CA CYS A 29 -13.79 -1.96 0.77
C CYS A 29 -14.71 -3.10 0.34
N PRO A 30 -14.61 -4.29 0.96
CA PRO A 30 -15.54 -5.39 0.67
C PRO A 30 -16.98 -5.00 1.06
N ASP A 31 -17.97 -5.49 0.32
CA ASP A 31 -19.39 -5.24 0.61
C ASP A 31 -19.81 -5.78 1.99
N ASP A 32 -19.12 -6.83 2.44
CA ASP A 32 -19.23 -7.33 3.80
C ASP A 32 -18.43 -6.43 4.75
N LEU A 33 -19.12 -5.51 5.41
CA LEU A 33 -18.57 -4.56 6.39
C LEU A 33 -17.86 -5.22 7.58
N LYS A 34 -17.96 -6.55 7.75
CA LYS A 34 -17.16 -7.30 8.73
C LYS A 34 -15.70 -7.47 8.30
N LYS A 35 -15.41 -7.29 7.02
CA LYS A 35 -14.05 -7.42 6.49
C LYS A 35 -13.37 -6.05 6.46
N PRO A 36 -12.10 -5.98 6.90
CA PRO A 36 -11.35 -4.73 6.83
C PRO A 36 -11.12 -4.33 5.37
N PRO A 37 -10.87 -3.04 5.10
CA PRO A 37 -10.42 -2.60 3.79
C PRO A 37 -9.13 -3.33 3.39
N MET A 38 -8.92 -3.50 2.09
CA MET A 38 -7.74 -4.14 1.53
C MET A 38 -7.14 -3.30 0.42
N PHE A 39 -5.82 -3.36 0.27
CA PHE A 39 -5.14 -2.88 -0.92
C PHE A 39 -5.26 -3.93 -2.02
N ARG A 40 -5.93 -3.58 -3.10
CA ARG A 40 -6.17 -4.45 -4.25
C ARG A 40 -5.23 -4.10 -5.38
N PHE A 41 -4.67 -5.13 -6.00
CA PHE A 41 -3.81 -5.07 -7.18
C PHE A 41 -4.39 -6.00 -8.25
N GLU A 42 -4.50 -5.52 -9.49
CA GLU A 42 -5.01 -6.31 -10.62
C GLU A 42 -3.94 -7.23 -11.22
N THR A 43 -2.66 -6.91 -11.01
CA THR A 43 -1.53 -7.70 -11.52
C THR A 43 -0.41 -7.88 -10.49
N ALA A 44 0.42 -8.89 -10.70
CA ALA A 44 1.60 -9.15 -9.85
C ALA A 44 2.65 -8.03 -9.97
N GLU A 45 2.76 -7.38 -11.14
CA GLU A 45 3.65 -6.26 -11.38
C GLU A 45 3.27 -5.04 -10.52
N GLN A 46 1.96 -4.77 -10.35
CA GLN A 46 1.50 -3.70 -9.48
C GLN A 46 1.89 -3.97 -8.02
N LEU A 47 1.68 -5.20 -7.53
CA LEU A 47 2.11 -5.60 -6.18
C LEU A 47 3.63 -5.50 -6.01
N HIS A 48 4.40 -5.93 -7.02
CA HIS A 48 5.86 -5.82 -6.99
C HIS A 48 6.31 -4.34 -6.89
N ARG A 49 5.72 -3.47 -7.73
CA ARG A 49 6.00 -2.04 -7.73
C ARG A 49 5.63 -1.38 -6.40
N TYR A 50 4.48 -1.73 -5.82
CA TYR A 50 4.07 -1.28 -4.49
C TYR A 50 5.12 -1.63 -3.43
N ASN A 51 5.60 -2.87 -3.41
CA ASN A 51 6.60 -3.32 -2.44
C ASN A 51 7.93 -2.56 -2.58
N GLU A 52 8.38 -2.29 -3.80
CA GLU A 52 9.61 -1.51 -4.04
C GLU A 52 9.45 -0.04 -3.62
N LEU A 53 8.33 0.60 -3.95
CA LEU A 53 8.04 1.98 -3.55
C LEU A 53 7.92 2.11 -2.03
N ARG A 54 7.21 1.19 -1.38
CA ARG A 54 7.08 1.14 0.08
C ARG A 54 8.44 1.06 0.78
N LYS A 55 9.36 0.22 0.28
CA LYS A 55 10.74 0.13 0.82
C LYS A 55 11.48 1.45 0.68
N ARG A 56 11.38 2.10 -0.49
CA ARG A 56 12.02 3.40 -0.76
C ARG A 56 11.50 4.49 0.18
N TYR A 57 10.19 4.62 0.35
CA TYR A 57 9.63 5.62 1.25
C TYR A 57 9.91 5.33 2.72
N LYS A 58 9.92 4.05 3.14
CA LYS A 58 10.34 3.70 4.50
C LYS A 58 11.79 4.08 4.78
N LYS A 59 12.69 3.90 3.80
CA LYS A 59 14.09 4.31 3.90
C LYS A 59 14.23 5.84 4.00
N ASN A 60 13.50 6.58 3.17
CA ASN A 60 13.55 8.04 3.16
C ASN A 60 12.90 8.66 4.42
N ALA A 61 11.83 8.06 4.95
CA ALA A 61 11.22 8.50 6.22
C ALA A 61 12.16 8.34 7.42
N GLY A 62 13.06 7.34 7.40
CA GLY A 62 14.10 7.17 8.42
C GLY A 62 15.32 8.09 8.24
N GLN A 63 15.50 8.71 7.07
CA GLN A 63 16.60 9.63 6.78
C GLN A 63 16.22 11.12 6.93
N GLY A 64 14.97 11.41 7.35
CA GLY A 64 14.41 12.76 7.49
C GLY A 64 14.32 13.29 8.92
N VAL A 65 15.22 12.88 9.82
CA VAL A 65 15.42 13.53 11.13
C VAL A 65 16.90 13.90 11.26
N LEU A 66 17.29 15.03 10.67
CA LEU A 66 18.44 15.88 10.99
C LEU A 66 18.58 16.90 9.84
N SER A 67 17.71 17.91 9.84
CA SER A 67 17.95 19.19 9.18
C SER A 67 17.19 20.26 9.95
#